data_AF-A0A9D6YMR9-F1
#
_entry.id   AF-A0A9D6YMR9-F1
#
_cell.length_a   1.000
_cell.length_b   1.000
_cell.length_c   1.000
_cell.angle_alpha   90.00
_cell.angle_beta   90.00
_cell.angle_gamma   90.00
#
_symmetry.space_group_name_H-M   'P 1'
#
loop_
_entity.id
_entity.type
_entity.pdbx_description
1 polymer ?
#
loop_
_entity_poly.entity_id
_entity_poly.type
_entity_poly.pdbx_seq_one_letter_code
_entity_poly.pdbx_strand_id
1 'polypeptide(L)'
;MARHVTLRLCSVEQLFLSRNRKVAVQSARWGKTGVWVLVLVAAGFIISSAVWAWANLQQTNLNYQISQAQETQKQYLELNRKLRIELSNLTSISRLERLAVEQFGMGPPQPSQVVRLP
;
A
#
# COMPACT_ATOMS: atom_id res chain seq x y z
N MET A 1 -71.29 13.95 -70.64
CA MET A 1 -71.69 12.70 -69.96
C MET A 1 -70.43 11.85 -69.79
N ALA A 2 -70.20 11.27 -68.60
CA ALA A 2 -69.06 10.43 -68.17
C ALA A 2 -67.68 11.13 -68.14
N ARG A 3 -67.11 11.58 -67.01
CA ARG A 3 -66.75 10.89 -65.74
C ARG A 3 -66.03 9.56 -65.96
N HIS A 4 -64.71 9.58 -65.87
CA HIS A 4 -63.93 8.48 -65.29
C HIS A 4 -62.70 9.06 -64.59
N VAL A 5 -62.65 8.81 -63.29
CA VAL A 5 -61.62 9.24 -62.36
C VAL A 5 -60.50 8.22 -62.44
N THR A 6 -59.33 8.61 -62.95
CA THR A 6 -58.09 7.84 -62.84
C THR A 6 -57.05 8.67 -62.10
N LEU A 7 -57.43 9.18 -60.92
CA LEU A 7 -56.49 9.74 -59.98
C LEU A 7 -56.10 8.68 -58.95
N ARG A 8 -54.79 8.57 -58.72
CA ARG A 8 -54.12 8.11 -57.49
C ARG A 8 -53.82 6.62 -57.36
N LEU A 9 -52.81 6.15 -58.08
CA LEU A 9 -52.00 5.01 -57.62
C LEU A 9 -50.49 5.19 -57.87
N CYS A 10 -50.06 5.99 -58.86
CA CYS A 10 -48.63 6.16 -59.17
C CYS A 10 -47.82 6.99 -58.13
N SER A 11 -48.45 7.77 -57.26
CA SER A 11 -47.72 8.63 -56.31
C SER A 11 -47.33 7.93 -55.01
N VAL A 12 -47.89 6.75 -54.70
CA VAL A 12 -47.64 6.05 -53.42
C VAL A 12 -46.34 5.24 -53.48
N GLU A 13 -45.96 4.71 -54.65
CA GLU A 13 -44.72 3.95 -54.80
C GLU A 13 -43.46 4.84 -54.70
N GLN A 14 -43.56 6.10 -55.12
CA GLN A 14 -42.42 7.02 -55.09
C GLN A 14 -42.02 7.45 -53.66
N LEU A 15 -42.91 7.26 -52.68
CA LEU A 15 -42.64 7.60 -51.28
C LEU A 15 -42.01 6.42 -50.51
N PHE A 16 -42.17 5.18 -51.01
CA PHE A 16 -41.59 3.97 -50.43
C PHE A 16 -40.30 3.50 -51.12
N LEU A 17 -39.97 4.04 -52.29
CA LEU A 17 -38.69 3.77 -52.98
C LEU A 17 -37.53 4.46 -52.29
N SER A 18 -37.08 3.80 -51.23
CA SER A 18 -35.70 3.77 -50.76
C SER A 18 -35.01 5.14 -50.71
N ARG A 19 -35.34 5.90 -49.66
CA ARG A 19 -34.29 6.69 -49.01
C ARG A 19 -33.38 5.74 -48.22
N ASN A 20 -32.81 4.76 -48.94
CA ASN A 20 -31.63 4.05 -48.49
C ASN A 20 -30.50 5.07 -48.61
N ARG A 21 -30.47 5.97 -47.62
CA ARG A 21 -29.36 6.84 -47.36
C ARG A 21 -28.21 5.87 -47.18
N LYS A 22 -27.45 5.64 -48.24
CA LYS A 22 -26.13 5.06 -48.15
C LYS A 22 -25.47 5.90 -47.07
N VAL A 23 -25.40 5.36 -45.86
CA VAL A 23 -24.53 5.89 -44.82
C VAL A 23 -23.23 5.89 -45.55
N ALA A 24 -22.78 7.07 -45.97
CA ALA A 24 -21.49 7.19 -46.60
C ALA A 24 -20.58 6.62 -45.53
N VAL A 25 -20.13 5.37 -45.74
CA VAL A 25 -19.04 4.79 -44.99
C VAL A 25 -17.91 5.67 -45.44
N GLN A 26 -17.80 6.81 -44.76
CA GLN A 26 -16.72 7.73 -44.85
C GLN A 26 -15.59 6.90 -44.29
N SER A 27 -14.99 6.12 -45.18
CA SER A 27 -13.77 5.38 -44.93
C SER A 27 -12.74 6.48 -44.79
N ALA A 28 -12.75 7.08 -43.59
CA ALA A 28 -11.67 7.91 -43.14
C ALA A 28 -10.43 7.09 -43.48
N ARG A 29 -9.59 7.62 -44.37
CA ARG A 29 -8.31 7.01 -44.78
C ARG A 29 -7.41 6.67 -43.59
N TRP A 30 -7.84 7.07 -42.39
CA TRP A 30 -7.28 6.84 -41.06
C TRP A 30 -7.85 5.62 -40.33
N GLY A 31 -8.73 4.82 -40.94
CA GLY A 31 -9.39 3.70 -40.25
C GLY A 31 -8.40 2.63 -39.77
N LYS A 32 -7.39 2.28 -40.57
CA LYS A 32 -6.39 1.27 -40.19
C LYS A 32 -5.35 1.84 -39.22
N THR A 33 -4.80 3.01 -39.52
CA THR A 33 -3.78 3.65 -38.67
C THR A 33 -4.35 4.08 -37.32
N GLY A 34 -5.57 4.61 -37.28
CA GLY A 34 -6.26 4.95 -36.04
C GLY A 34 -6.55 3.73 -35.16
N VAL A 35 -6.94 2.60 -35.78
CA VAL A 35 -7.13 1.33 -35.05
C VAL A 35 -5.80 0.83 -34.49
N TRP A 36 -4.70 0.87 -35.26
CA TRP A 36 -3.37 0.49 -34.77
C TRP A 36 -2.89 1.38 -33.62
N VAL A 37 -3.10 2.70 -33.70
CA VAL A 37 -2.76 3.62 -32.61
C VAL A 37 -3.58 3.31 -31.36
N LEU A 38 -4.88 3.06 -31.50
CA LEU A 38 -5.75 2.73 -30.38
C LEU A 38 -5.35 1.40 -29.72
N VAL A 39 -4.97 0.39 -30.52
CA VAL A 39 -4.44 -0.88 -30.02
C VAL A 39 -3.13 -0.68 -29.27
N LEU A 40 -2.20 0.14 -29.79
CA LEU A 40 -0.93 0.43 -29.12
C LEU A 40 -1.13 1.17 -27.79
N VAL A 41 -2.05 2.13 -27.75
CA VAL A 41 -2.40 2.86 -26.52
C VAL A 41 -3.01 1.90 -25.49
N ALA A 42 -3.95 1.05 -25.90
CA ALA A 42 -4.56 0.05 -25.03
C ALA A 42 -3.52 -0.95 -24.49
N ALA A 43 -2.63 -1.45 -25.36
CA ALA A 43 -1.54 -2.33 -24.97
C ALA A 43 -0.58 -1.65 -23.98
N GLY A 44 -0.20 -0.40 -24.24
CA GLY A 44 0.63 0.40 -23.34
C GLY A 44 0.00 0.57 -21.95
N PHE A 45 -1.31 0.84 -21.90
CA PHE A 45 -2.04 0.95 -20.64
C PHE A 45 -2.03 -0.38 -19.87
N ILE A 46 -2.33 -1.51 -20.53
CA ILE A 46 -2.31 -2.84 -19.91
C ILE A 46 -0.91 -3.17 -19.35
N ILE A 47 0.14 -2.92 -20.14
CA ILE A 47 1.53 -3.18 -19.73
C ILE A 47 1.89 -2.30 -18.52
N SER A 48 1.57 -1.01 -18.55
CA SER A 48 1.84 -0.11 -17.41
C SER A 48 1.12 -0.52 -16.13
N SER A 49 -0.13 -0.99 -16.24
CA SER A 49 -0.92 -1.47 -15.11
C SER A 49 -0.33 -2.76 -14.53
N ALA A 50 0.13 -3.68 -15.39
CA ALA A 50 0.79 -4.91 -14.97
C ALA A 50 2.14 -4.62 -14.28
N VAL A 51 2.94 -3.70 -14.83
CA VAL A 51 4.21 -3.27 -14.21
C VAL A 51 3.96 -2.58 -12.86
N TRP A 52 2.91 -1.76 -12.76
CA TRP A 52 2.53 -1.11 -11.51
C TRP A 52 2.07 -2.13 -10.45
N ALA A 53 1.23 -3.10 -10.85
CA ALA A 53 0.81 -4.19 -9.99
C ALA A 53 2.01 -5.04 -9.52
N TRP A 54 2.96 -5.32 -10.43
CA TRP A 54 4.21 -6.01 -10.11
C TRP A 54 5.07 -5.22 -9.12
N ALA A 55 5.24 -3.91 -9.33
CA ALA A 55 5.99 -3.05 -8.42
C ALA A 55 5.33 -2.99 -7.03
N ASN A 56 4.00 -2.99 -6.97
CA ASN A 56 3.25 -3.05 -5.72
C ASN A 56 3.38 -4.40 -5.00
N LEU A 57 3.45 -5.51 -5.73
CA LEU A 57 3.74 -6.83 -5.15
C LEU A 57 5.20 -6.96 -4.69
N GLN A 58 6.14 -6.31 -5.39
CA GLN A 58 7.55 -6.28 -5.01
C GLN A 58 7.79 -5.51 -3.70
N GLN A 59 6.98 -4.48 -3.42
CA GLN A 59 6.99 -3.74 -2.15
C GLN A 59 6.75 -4.64 -0.92
N THR A 60 6.05 -5.77 -1.08
CA THR A 60 5.78 -6.69 0.04
C THR A 60 7.04 -7.44 0.50
N ASN A 61 8.02 -7.67 -0.38
CA ASN A 61 9.28 -8.34 -0.02
C ASN A 61 10.35 -7.39 0.57
N LEU A 62 10.31 -6.10 0.21
CA LEU A 62 11.20 -5.07 0.79
C LEU A 62 10.77 -4.71 2.22
N ASN A 63 9.47 -4.63 2.48
CA ASN A 63 8.96 -4.42 3.83
C ASN A 63 9.26 -5.58 4.78
N TYR A 64 9.45 -6.81 4.28
CA TYR A 64 9.75 -7.95 5.15
C TYR A 64 11.18 -7.88 5.73
N GLN A 65 12.15 -7.45 4.93
CA GLN A 65 13.52 -7.23 5.41
C GLN A 65 13.61 -6.04 6.37
N ILE A 66 12.84 -4.98 6.13
CA ILE A 66 12.73 -3.83 7.03
C ILE A 66 12.05 -4.24 8.34
N SER A 67 10.96 -5.00 8.28
CA SER A 67 10.26 -5.50 9.47
C SER A 67 11.14 -6.43 10.29
N GLN A 68 11.88 -7.36 9.68
CA GLN A 68 12.80 -8.21 10.44
C GLN A 68 13.92 -7.43 11.10
N ALA A 69 14.56 -6.49 10.39
CA ALA A 69 15.60 -5.64 10.96
C ALA A 69 15.06 -4.78 12.12
N GLN A 70 13.83 -4.27 12.00
CA GLN A 70 13.16 -3.50 13.05
C GLN A 70 12.74 -4.37 14.24
N GLU A 71 12.30 -5.61 14.02
CA GLU A 71 11.98 -6.58 15.07
C GLU A 71 13.23 -6.88 15.91
N THR A 72 14.35 -7.19 15.25
CA THR A 72 15.60 -7.49 15.94
C THR A 72 16.12 -6.27 16.71
N GLN A 73 16.03 -5.07 16.12
CA GLN A 73 16.41 -3.83 16.81
C GLN A 73 15.55 -3.57 18.06
N LYS A 74 14.23 -3.79 17.98
CA LYS A 74 13.32 -3.66 19.13
C LYS A 74 13.66 -4.66 20.22
N GLN A 75 13.91 -5.93 19.88
CA GLN A 75 14.29 -6.97 20.84
C GLN A 75 15.58 -6.60 21.59
N TYR A 76 16.62 -6.14 20.89
CA TYR A 76 17.86 -5.71 21.54
C TYR A 76 17.65 -4.48 22.44
N LEU A 77 16.81 -3.52 22.03
CA LEU A 77 16.53 -2.33 22.81
C LEU A 77 15.74 -2.66 24.09
N GLU A 78 14.76 -3.56 24.00
CA GLU A 78 14.00 -4.06 25.14
C GLU A 78 14.88 -4.85 26.12
N LEU A 79 15.76 -5.72 25.60
CA LEU A 79 16.68 -6.47 26.44
C LEU A 79 17.66 -5.55 27.17
N ASN A 80 18.22 -4.56 26.48
CA ASN A 80 19.11 -3.58 27.10
C ASN A 80 18.39 -2.79 28.20
N ARG A 81 17.13 -2.37 27.95
CA ARG A 81 16.30 -1.70 28.96
C ARG A 81 16.04 -2.60 30.17
N LYS A 82 15.71 -3.87 29.97
CA LYS A 82 15.50 -4.84 31.06
C LYS A 82 16.77 -5.04 31.88
N LEU A 83 17.90 -5.30 31.22
CA LEU A 83 19.20 -5.46 31.87
C LEU A 83 19.59 -4.23 32.70
N ARG A 84 19.32 -3.02 32.19
CA ARG A 84 19.61 -1.78 32.91
C ARG A 84 18.75 -1.61 34.15
N ILE A 85 17.48 -2.02 34.08
CA ILE A 85 16.56 -2.03 35.22
C ILE A 85 17.01 -3.07 36.25
N GLU A 86 17.33 -4.29 35.81
CA GLU A 86 17.85 -5.35 36.68
C GLU A 86 19.13 -4.91 37.36
N LEU A 87 20.07 -4.30 36.63
CA LEU A 87 21.29 -3.74 37.21
C LEU A 87 20.96 -2.70 38.27
N SER A 88 20.11 -1.71 37.97
CA SER A 88 19.73 -0.68 38.94
C SER A 88 19.04 -1.25 40.18
N ASN A 89 18.28 -2.34 40.03
CA ASN A 89 17.65 -3.04 41.14
C ASN A 89 18.70 -3.82 41.96
N LEU A 90 19.62 -4.52 41.29
CA LEU A 90 20.72 -5.25 41.90
C LEU A 90 21.69 -4.34 42.66
N THR A 91 22.01 -3.18 42.11
CA THR A 91 22.88 -2.17 42.73
C THR A 91 22.12 -1.16 43.57
N SER A 92 20.80 -1.29 43.72
CA SER A 92 20.04 -0.37 44.57
C SER A 92 20.53 -0.48 46.01
N ILE A 93 20.87 0.67 46.59
CA ILE A 93 21.41 0.77 47.95
C ILE A 93 20.44 0.15 48.96
N SER A 94 19.13 0.35 48.79
CA SER A 94 18.10 -0.23 49.65
C SER A 94 18.07 -1.77 49.61
N ARG A 95 18.28 -2.39 48.44
CA ARG A 95 18.37 -3.85 48.33
C ARG A 95 19.67 -4.36 48.93
N LEU A 96 20.79 -3.67 48.71
CA LEU A 96 22.08 -4.02 49.29
C LEU A 96 22.08 -3.89 50.82
N GLU A 97 21.47 -2.83 51.36
CA GLU A 97 21.31 -2.62 52.80
C GLU A 97 20.45 -3.73 53.42
N ARG A 98 19.34 -4.09 52.77
CA ARG A 98 18.50 -5.21 53.20
C ARG A 98 19.27 -6.53 53.18
N LEU A 99 20.05 -6.81 52.14
CA LEU A 99 20.87 -8.03 52.05
C LEU A 99 22.01 -8.03 53.10
N ALA A 100 22.62 -6.87 53.34
CA ALA A 100 23.65 -6.67 54.34
C ALA A 100 23.13 -7.01 55.74
N VAL A 101 21.94 -6.52 56.09
CA VAL A 101 21.30 -6.78 57.39
C VAL A 101 20.80 -8.24 57.48
N GLU A 102 20.06 -8.71 56.47
CA GLU A 102 19.36 -10.01 56.54
C GLU A 102 20.30 -11.22 56.33
N GLN A 103 21.24 -11.14 55.39
CA GLN A 103 22.12 -12.29 55.05
C GLN A 103 23.50 -12.19 55.70
N PHE A 104 24.04 -10.98 55.85
CA PHE A 104 25.39 -10.78 56.35
C PHE A 104 25.45 -10.27 57.78
N GLY A 105 24.29 -10.00 58.41
CA GLY A 105 24.21 -9.48 59.79
C GLY A 105 24.88 -8.11 59.98
N MET A 106 25.14 -7.39 58.89
CA MET A 106 25.79 -6.08 58.89
C MET A 106 24.76 -5.01 59.21
N GLY A 107 25.03 -4.21 60.25
CA GLY A 107 24.25 -3.03 60.62
C GLY A 107 25.08 -1.74 60.52
N PRO A 108 24.47 -0.57 60.76
CA PRO A 108 25.21 0.68 60.83
C PRO A 108 26.35 0.57 61.86
N PRO A 109 27.54 1.11 61.54
CA PRO A 109 28.72 0.95 62.38
C PRO A 109 28.50 1.61 63.74
N GLN A 110 28.99 0.97 64.81
CA GLN A 110 28.90 1.57 66.14
C GLN A 110 29.80 2.81 66.22
N PRO A 111 29.46 3.81 67.06
CA PRO A 111 30.26 5.02 67.20
C PRO A 111 31.74 4.77 67.55
N SER A 112 32.03 3.65 68.20
CA SER A 112 33.38 3.17 68.55
C SER A 112 34.19 2.62 67.37
N GLN A 113 33.54 2.30 66.25
CA GLN A 113 34.16 1.71 65.05
C GLN A 113 34.46 2.75 63.95
N VAL A 114 34.11 4.03 64.19
CA VAL A 114 34.29 5.12 63.21
C VAL A 114 35.55 5.93 63.54
N VAL A 115 36.58 5.82 62.69
CA VAL A 115 37.81 6.63 62.79
C VAL A 115 37.74 7.78 61.79
N ARG A 116 37.81 9.03 62.26
CA ARG A 116 37.98 10.21 61.39
C ARG A 116 39.46 10.42 61.13
N LEU A 117 39.86 10.31 59.86
CA LEU A 117 41.21 10.64 59.41
C LEU A 117 41.36 12.17 59.30
N PRO A 118 42.54 12.73 59.65
CA PRO A 118 42.82 14.17 59.54
C PRO A 118 42.91 14.66 58.09
#